data_AF-A0AAD7NEQ3-F1
#
_entry.id   AF-A0AAD7NEQ3-F1
#
_cell.length_a   1.000
_cell.length_b   1.000
_cell.length_c   1.000
_cell.angle_alpha   90.00
_cell.angle_beta   90.00
_cell.angle_gamma   90.00
#
_symmetry.space_group_name_H-M   'P 1'
#
loop_
_entity.id
_entity.type
_entity.pdbx_description
1 polymer ?
#
loop_
_entity_poly.entity_id
_entity_poly.type
_entity_poly.pdbx_seq_one_letter_code
_entity_poly.pdbx_strand_id
1 'polypeptide(L)'
;MNPVLALRIEWCKAYSRSRRWHEDLVLVEEEMRRTIEFGKWSERRWLEWAGAWTVMLGTTSEISPEVTEGVRAYALEQVDHERRTWEALEKDWGPLRRRAAKYLKGDDISAEPELVVEVDRDALRWAETVEHDHEEGENDMYQ
;
A
#
# COMPACT_ATOMS: atom_id res chain seq x y z
N MET A 1 31.04 -4.23 40.20
CA MET A 1 29.86 -4.88 39.59
C MET A 1 30.23 -6.32 39.26
N ASN A 2 29.40 -7.32 39.60
CA ASN A 2 29.72 -8.72 39.29
C ASN A 2 29.64 -8.93 37.76
N PRO A 3 30.73 -9.34 37.09
CA PRO A 3 30.77 -9.45 35.63
C PRO A 3 29.77 -10.48 35.08
N VAL A 4 29.43 -11.52 35.87
CA VAL A 4 28.40 -12.51 35.53
C VAL A 4 27.00 -11.88 35.53
N LEU A 5 26.73 -10.99 36.48
CA LEU A 5 25.46 -10.27 36.55
C LEU A 5 25.33 -9.29 35.36
N ALA A 6 26.38 -8.55 35.06
CA ALA A 6 26.40 -7.63 33.92
C ALA A 6 26.15 -8.37 32.59
N LEU A 7 26.82 -9.52 32.38
CA LEU A 7 26.62 -10.34 31.19
C LEU A 7 25.18 -10.87 31.05
N ARG A 8 24.57 -11.32 32.15
CA ARG A 8 23.17 -11.77 32.16
C ARG A 8 22.19 -10.65 31.80
N ILE A 9 22.42 -9.45 32.31
CA ILE A 9 21.60 -8.28 31.99
C ILE A 9 21.71 -7.95 30.50
N GLU A 10 22.92 -7.93 29.94
CA GLU A 10 23.10 -7.65 28.52
C GLU A 10 22.50 -8.76 27.63
N TRP A 11 22.61 -10.02 28.03
CA TRP A 11 21.92 -11.12 27.33
C TRP A 11 20.40 -10.96 27.37
N CYS A 12 19.80 -10.67 28.53
CA CYS A 12 18.36 -10.45 28.64
C CYS A 12 17.90 -9.27 27.75
N LYS A 13 18.66 -8.17 27.71
CA LYS A 13 18.36 -7.02 26.84
C LYS A 13 18.42 -7.41 25.36
N ALA A 14 19.49 -8.11 24.95
CA ALA A 14 19.66 -8.55 23.57
C ALA A 14 18.55 -9.54 23.16
N TYR A 15 18.21 -10.47 24.04
CA TYR A 15 17.13 -11.43 23.84
C TYR A 15 15.76 -10.74 23.73
N SER A 16 15.44 -9.80 24.62
CA SER A 16 14.20 -9.02 24.53
C SER A 16 14.10 -8.21 23.24
N ARG A 17 15.21 -7.59 22.78
CA ARG A 17 15.24 -6.89 21.48
C ARG A 17 15.05 -7.85 20.31
N SER A 18 15.69 -9.01 20.34
CA SER A 18 15.53 -10.04 19.31
C SER A 18 14.08 -10.53 19.21
N ARG A 19 13.41 -10.78 20.35
CA ARG A 19 11.99 -11.18 20.36
C ARG A 19 11.08 -10.08 19.82
N ARG A 20 11.29 -8.84 20.26
CA ARG A 20 10.51 -7.71 19.75
C ARG A 20 10.69 -7.52 18.24
N TRP A 21 11.93 -7.62 17.76
CA TRP A 21 12.20 -7.49 16.33
C TRP A 21 11.51 -8.59 15.51
N HIS A 22 11.43 -9.81 16.05
CA HIS A 22 10.66 -10.89 15.42
C HIS A 22 9.15 -10.55 15.35
N GLU A 23 8.56 -10.02 16.42
CA GLU A 23 7.16 -9.56 16.43
C GLU A 23 6.94 -8.43 15.41
N ASP A 24 7.83 -7.43 15.37
CA ASP A 24 7.77 -6.32 14.42
C ASP A 24 7.86 -6.82 12.96
N LEU A 25 8.71 -7.81 12.67
CA LEU A 25 8.79 -8.42 11.35
C LEU A 25 7.49 -9.13 10.93
N VAL A 26 6.83 -9.85 11.84
CA VAL A 26 5.54 -10.49 11.56
C VAL A 26 4.49 -9.45 11.20
N LEU A 27 4.42 -8.36 11.98
CA LEU A 27 3.45 -7.28 11.74
C LEU A 27 3.71 -6.57 10.42
N VAL A 28 4.97 -6.25 10.14
CA VAL A 28 5.35 -5.53 8.91
C VAL A 28 5.12 -6.39 7.66
N GLU A 29 5.42 -7.69 7.69
CA GLU A 29 5.11 -8.59 6.57
C GLU A 29 3.60 -8.67 6.30
N GLU A 30 2.80 -8.81 7.36
CA GLU A 30 1.35 -8.88 7.25
C GLU A 30 0.74 -7.56 6.78
N GLU A 31 1.26 -6.42 7.23
CA GLU A 31 0.81 -5.10 6.76
C GLU A 31 1.11 -4.93 5.27
N MET A 32 2.34 -5.25 4.83
CA MET A 32 2.67 -5.20 3.40
C MET A 32 1.72 -6.06 2.56
N ARG A 33 1.39 -7.28 3.04
CA ARG A 33 0.43 -8.15 2.37
C ARG A 33 -0.96 -7.53 2.31
N ARG A 34 -1.44 -6.97 3.41
CA ARG A 34 -2.79 -6.37 3.51
C ARG A 34 -2.94 -5.14 2.63
N THR A 35 -1.95 -4.27 2.57
CA THR A 35 -2.00 -3.07 1.71
C THR A 35 -2.14 -3.47 0.24
N ILE A 36 -1.40 -4.49 -0.22
CA ILE A 36 -1.50 -4.99 -1.61
C ILE A 36 -2.89 -5.60 -1.86
N GLU A 37 -3.39 -6.43 -0.95
CA GLU A 37 -4.72 -7.04 -1.10
C GLU A 37 -5.85 -5.99 -1.05
N PHE A 38 -5.67 -4.93 -0.26
CA PHE A 38 -6.55 -3.78 -0.25
C PHE A 38 -6.56 -3.05 -1.59
N GLY A 39 -5.40 -2.76 -2.18
CA GLY A 39 -5.31 -2.11 -3.50
C GLY A 39 -5.99 -2.94 -4.60
N LYS A 40 -5.76 -4.26 -4.62
CA LYS A 40 -6.47 -5.17 -5.54
C LYS A 40 -7.99 -5.18 -5.32
N TRP A 41 -8.43 -5.08 -4.08
CA TRP A 41 -9.85 -4.99 -3.76
C TRP A 41 -10.44 -3.64 -4.21
N SER A 42 -9.71 -2.54 -3.99
CA SER A 42 -10.11 -1.19 -4.41
C SER A 42 -10.25 -1.11 -5.93
N GLU A 43 -9.27 -1.62 -6.69
CA GLU A 43 -9.34 -1.74 -8.15
C GLU A 43 -10.63 -2.43 -8.61
N ARG A 44 -10.96 -3.59 -8.03
CA ARG A 44 -12.20 -4.32 -8.37
C ARG A 44 -13.45 -3.51 -8.03
N ARG A 45 -13.45 -2.79 -6.91
CA ARG A 45 -14.58 -1.95 -6.50
C ARG A 45 -14.82 -0.80 -7.47
N TRP A 46 -13.77 -0.11 -7.90
CA TRP A 46 -13.89 0.95 -8.89
C TRP A 46 -14.43 0.42 -10.23
N LEU A 47 -14.01 -0.78 -10.63
CA LEU A 47 -14.51 -1.43 -11.85
C LEU A 47 -16.01 -1.78 -11.74
N GLU A 48 -16.45 -2.30 -10.60
CA GLU A 48 -17.87 -2.55 -10.31
C GLU A 48 -18.69 -1.25 -10.37
N TRP A 49 -18.17 -0.17 -9.79
CA TRP A 49 -18.83 1.14 -9.80
C TRP A 49 -18.91 1.76 -11.18
N ALA A 50 -17.84 1.67 -11.99
CA ALA A 50 -17.85 2.15 -13.37
C ALA A 50 -19.01 1.52 -14.17
N GLY A 51 -19.24 0.21 -14.00
CA GLY A 51 -20.36 -0.49 -14.62
C GLY A 51 -21.72 -0.07 -14.04
N ALA A 52 -21.86 -0.08 -12.72
CA ALA A 52 -23.12 0.22 -12.04
C ALA A 52 -23.60 1.67 -12.30
N TRP A 53 -22.69 2.65 -12.24
CA TRP A 53 -23.02 4.05 -12.47
C TRP A 53 -23.36 4.33 -13.93
N THR A 54 -22.70 3.68 -14.90
CA THR A 54 -23.07 3.81 -16.32
C THR A 54 -24.52 3.39 -16.55
N VAL A 55 -24.97 2.30 -15.93
CA VAL A 55 -26.35 1.82 -16.04
C VAL A 55 -27.32 2.76 -15.31
N MET A 56 -27.00 3.13 -14.07
CA MET A 56 -27.88 3.96 -13.24
C MET A 56 -28.09 5.36 -13.85
N LEU A 57 -27.00 6.04 -14.22
CA LEU A 57 -27.05 7.40 -14.76
C LEU A 57 -27.64 7.41 -16.18
N GLY A 58 -27.32 6.42 -17.02
CA GLY A 58 -27.86 6.30 -18.37
C GLY A 58 -29.37 6.02 -18.43
N THR A 59 -29.98 5.57 -17.33
CA THR A 59 -31.44 5.38 -17.24
C THR A 59 -32.18 6.61 -16.72
N THR A 60 -31.46 7.62 -16.21
CA THR A 60 -32.04 8.82 -15.61
C THR A 60 -32.13 9.92 -16.66
N SER A 61 -33.36 10.33 -17.02
CA SER A 61 -33.60 11.31 -18.10
C SER A 61 -33.06 12.72 -17.82
N GLU A 62 -32.68 13.01 -16.58
CA GLU A 62 -32.17 14.33 -16.14
C GLU A 62 -30.65 14.46 -16.29
N ILE A 63 -29.93 13.36 -16.50
CA ILE A 63 -28.47 13.35 -16.51
C ILE A 63 -27.99 13.31 -17.95
N SER A 64 -27.12 14.25 -18.31
CA SER A 64 -26.60 14.31 -19.67
C SER A 64 -25.69 13.11 -19.98
N PRO A 65 -25.62 12.67 -21.24
CA PRO A 65 -24.72 11.60 -21.64
C PRO A 65 -23.25 11.95 -21.37
N GLU A 66 -22.87 13.22 -21.47
CA GLU A 66 -21.51 13.70 -21.18
C GLU A 66 -21.14 13.53 -19.71
N VAL A 67 -22.07 13.78 -18.78
CA VAL A 67 -21.86 13.55 -17.34
C VAL A 67 -21.70 12.05 -17.06
N THR A 68 -22.52 11.21 -17.72
CA THR A 68 -22.42 9.75 -17.58
C THR A 68 -21.08 9.23 -18.10
N GLU A 69 -20.61 9.75 -19.23
CA GLU A 69 -19.29 9.46 -19.79
C GLU A 69 -18.16 9.90 -18.85
N GLY A 70 -18.23 11.11 -18.31
CA GLY A 70 -17.24 11.65 -17.38
C GLY A 70 -17.11 10.82 -16.09
N VAL A 71 -18.23 10.44 -15.48
CA VAL A 71 -18.25 9.58 -14.29
C VAL A 71 -17.62 8.21 -14.58
N ARG A 72 -17.91 7.64 -15.76
CA ARG A 72 -17.30 6.38 -16.18
C ARG A 72 -15.80 6.52 -16.42
N ALA A 73 -15.38 7.59 -17.10
CA ALA A 73 -13.97 7.87 -17.38
C ALA A 73 -13.18 8.02 -16.07
N TYR A 74 -13.71 8.78 -15.11
CA TYR A 74 -13.11 8.94 -13.79
C TYR A 74 -12.99 7.60 -13.04
N ALA A 75 -14.05 6.80 -13.00
CA ALA A 75 -13.99 5.50 -12.33
C ALA A 75 -12.96 4.56 -12.98
N LEU A 76 -12.81 4.59 -14.31
CA LEU A 76 -11.77 3.82 -15.00
C LEU A 76 -10.35 4.35 -14.72
N GLU A 77 -10.19 5.65 -14.59
CA GLU A 77 -8.93 6.25 -14.15
C GLU A 77 -8.55 5.76 -12.74
N GLN A 78 -9.52 5.70 -11.81
CA GLN A 78 -9.30 5.14 -10.47
C GLN A 78 -8.92 3.65 -10.50
N VAL A 79 -9.48 2.85 -11.43
CA VAL A 79 -9.07 1.45 -11.64
C VAL A 79 -7.60 1.37 -12.04
N ASP A 80 -7.21 2.10 -13.08
CA ASP A 80 -5.82 2.11 -13.57
C ASP A 80 -4.86 2.64 -12.52
N HIS A 81 -5.32 3.63 -11.76
CA HIS A 81 -4.59 4.18 -10.66
C HIS A 81 -4.29 3.09 -9.62
N GLU A 82 -5.33 2.49 -9.02
CA GLU A 82 -5.19 1.50 -7.96
C GLU A 82 -4.33 0.32 -8.40
N ARG A 83 -4.48 -0.08 -9.68
CA ARG A 83 -3.63 -1.09 -10.30
C ARG A 83 -2.15 -0.74 -10.22
N ARG A 84 -1.76 0.44 -10.71
CA ARG A 84 -0.36 0.89 -10.70
C ARG A 84 0.19 0.92 -9.29
N THR A 85 -0.60 1.39 -8.33
CA THR A 85 -0.20 1.45 -6.92
C THR A 85 0.09 0.06 -6.37
N TRP A 86 -0.85 -0.89 -6.46
CA TRP A 86 -0.60 -2.21 -5.87
C TRP A 86 0.46 -3.01 -6.64
N GLU A 87 0.61 -2.82 -7.96
CA GLU A 87 1.66 -3.44 -8.77
C GLU A 87 3.05 -2.94 -8.36
N ALA A 88 3.22 -1.63 -8.14
CA ALA A 88 4.45 -1.05 -7.65
C ALA A 88 4.80 -1.58 -6.25
N LEU A 89 3.82 -1.64 -5.35
CA LEU A 89 4.00 -2.22 -4.01
C LEU A 89 4.39 -3.70 -4.09
N GLU A 90 3.75 -4.50 -4.93
CA GLU A 90 4.11 -5.93 -5.08
C GLU A 90 5.51 -6.09 -5.67
N LYS A 91 5.92 -5.23 -6.61
CA LYS A 91 7.27 -5.21 -7.19
C LYS A 91 8.32 -4.92 -6.11
N ASP A 92 8.12 -3.90 -5.30
CA ASP A 92 9.09 -3.44 -4.31
C ASP A 92 9.07 -4.32 -3.04
N TRP A 93 7.89 -4.68 -2.55
CA TRP A 93 7.72 -5.43 -1.31
C TRP A 93 7.78 -6.94 -1.51
N GLY A 94 7.51 -7.46 -2.70
CA GLY A 94 7.58 -8.90 -2.99
C GLY A 94 8.91 -9.54 -2.57
N PRO A 95 10.07 -8.98 -2.95
CA PRO A 95 11.37 -9.46 -2.49
C PRO A 95 11.54 -9.43 -0.97
N LEU A 96 11.12 -8.34 -0.32
CA LEU A 96 11.21 -8.17 1.14
C LEU A 96 10.34 -9.20 1.87
N ARG A 97 9.09 -9.37 1.44
CA ARG A 97 8.15 -10.35 2.00
C ARG A 97 8.64 -11.78 1.86
N ARG A 98 9.23 -12.14 0.69
CA ARG A 98 9.85 -13.47 0.51
C ARG A 98 11.01 -13.71 1.48
N ARG A 99 11.86 -12.69 1.69
CA ARG A 99 12.97 -12.77 2.64
C ARG A 99 12.48 -12.86 4.08
N ALA A 100 11.49 -12.04 4.45
CA ALA A 100 10.85 -12.08 5.76
C ALA A 100 10.21 -13.46 6.03
N ALA A 101 9.51 -14.03 5.06
CA ALA A 101 8.88 -15.35 5.19
C ALA A 101 9.90 -16.47 5.44
N LYS A 102 11.09 -16.43 4.83
CA LYS A 102 12.20 -17.36 5.11
C LYS A 102 12.69 -17.20 6.54
N TYR A 103 12.98 -15.97 6.95
CA TYR A 103 13.43 -15.68 8.32
C TYR A 103 12.41 -16.13 9.37
N LEU A 104 11.12 -15.85 9.16
CA LEU A 104 10.04 -16.23 10.07
C LEU A 104 9.85 -17.76 10.17
N LYS A 105 10.22 -18.52 9.13
CA LYS A 105 10.26 -20.00 9.15
C LYS A 105 11.48 -20.57 9.86
N GLY A 106 12.46 -19.73 10.20
CA GLY A 106 13.72 -20.14 10.82
C GLY A 106 14.80 -20.54 9.82
N ASP A 107 14.66 -20.18 8.54
CA ASP A 107 15.69 -20.41 7.53
C ASP A 107 16.91 -19.51 7.80
N ASP A 108 18.11 -20.04 7.59
CA ASP A 108 19.34 -19.23 7.64
C ASP A 108 19.45 -18.36 6.39
N ILE A 109 19.27 -17.04 6.57
CA ILE A 109 19.38 -16.03 5.52
C ILE A 109 20.74 -15.31 5.52
N SER A 110 21.70 -15.73 6.37
CA SER A 110 22.99 -15.03 6.53
C SER A 110 23.87 -15.07 5.28
N ALA A 111 23.69 -16.09 4.44
CA ALA A 111 24.38 -16.24 3.16
C ALA A 111 23.68 -15.50 2.00
N GLU A 112 22.48 -14.94 2.21
CA GLU A 112 21.79 -14.17 1.18
C GLU A 112 22.36 -12.74 1.10
N PRO A 113 22.64 -12.23 -0.12
CA PRO A 113 23.14 -10.87 -0.28
C PRO A 113 22.20 -9.85 0.35
N GLU A 114 22.73 -8.71 0.77
CA GLU A 114 21.92 -7.59 1.24
C GLU A 114 20.91 -7.20 0.16
N LEU A 115 19.64 -7.16 0.52
CA LEU A 115 18.56 -6.83 -0.41
C LEU A 115 18.39 -5.30 -0.40
N VAL A 116 18.92 -4.65 -1.43
CA VAL A 116 18.66 -3.23 -1.68
C VAL A 116 17.40 -3.14 -2.54
N VAL A 117 16.32 -2.66 -1.93
CA VAL A 117 15.10 -2.30 -2.65
C VAL A 117 15.06 -0.78 -2.76
N GLU A 118 15.18 -0.26 -3.98
CA GLU A 118 14.78 1.11 -4.25
C GLU A 118 13.25 1.15 -4.22
N VAL A 119 12.72 1.76 -3.16
CA VAL A 119 11.28 2.03 -3.07
C VAL A 119 10.98 3.15 -4.06
N ASP A 120 10.14 2.86 -5.05
CA ASP A 120 9.64 3.86 -5.97
C ASP A 120 8.70 4.81 -5.20
N ARG A 121 9.27 5.91 -4.70
CA ARG A 121 8.51 6.92 -3.95
C ARG A 121 7.57 7.71 -4.85
N ASP A 122 7.86 7.77 -6.15
CA ASP A 122 7.03 8.49 -7.11
C ASP A 122 5.73 7.72 -7.38
N ALA A 123 5.75 6.39 -7.29
CA ALA A 123 4.53 5.56 -7.31
C ALA A 123 3.55 5.85 -6.16
N LEU A 124 3.99 6.44 -5.06
CA LEU A 124 3.16 6.85 -3.92
C LEU A 124 2.80 8.35 -3.92
N ARG A 125 3.46 9.15 -4.77
CA ARG A 125 3.41 10.61 -4.75
C ARG A 125 2.11 11.20 -5.30
N TRP A 126 1.37 10.43 -6.08
CA TRP A 126 0.09 10.84 -6.64
C TRP A 126 -1.00 11.06 -5.56
N ALA A 127 -0.86 10.43 -4.38
CA ALA A 127 -1.75 10.69 -3.23
C ALA A 127 -1.57 12.10 -2.65
N GLU A 128 -0.38 12.70 -2.76
CA GLU A 128 -0.13 14.08 -2.34
C GLU A 128 -0.65 15.11 -3.36
N THR A 129 -0.72 14.76 -4.65
CA THR A 129 -1.13 15.71 -5.70
C THR A 129 -2.64 15.89 -5.79
N VAL A 130 -3.45 14.86 -5.50
CA VAL A 130 -4.92 14.95 -5.59
C VAL A 130 -5.51 15.83 -4.48
N GLU A 131 -4.88 15.92 -3.32
CA GLU A 131 -5.28 16.86 -2.27
C GLU A 131 -5.00 18.33 -2.66
N HIS A 132 -3.99 18.59 -3.49
CA HIS A 132 -3.65 19.95 -3.92
C HIS A 132 -4.63 20.49 -4.98
N ASP A 133 -5.10 19.63 -5.88
CA ASP A 133 -6.01 20.02 -6.97
C ASP A 133 -7.46 20.25 -6.49
N HIS A 134 -7.83 19.70 -5.33
CA HIS A 134 -9.16 19.90 -4.72
C HIS A 134 -9.32 21.27 -4.02
N GLU A 135 -8.23 21.90 -3.57
CA GLU A 135 -8.29 23.22 -2.91
C GLU A 135 -8.31 24.40 -3.89
N GLU A 136 -7.77 24.25 -5.11
CA GLU A 136 -7.77 25.33 -6.10
C GLU A 136 -9.11 25.46 -6.86
N GLY A 137 -9.92 24.41 -6.92
CA GLY A 137 -11.22 24.41 -7.60
C GLY A 137 -12.38 25.04 -6.83
N GLU A 138 -12.27 25.19 -5.50
CA GLU A 138 -13.33 25.81 -4.67
C GLU A 138 -13.24 27.34 -4.60
N ASN A 139 -12.09 27.94 -4.95
CA ASN A 139 -11.88 29.38 -4.78
C ASN A 139 -12.30 30.22 -6.00
N ASP A 140 -12.61 29.59 -7.15
CA ASP A 140 -12.98 30.27 -8.40
C ASP A 140 -14.51 30.34 -8.63
N MET A 141 -15.32 29.86 -7.67
CA MET A 141 -16.80 29.89 -7.75
C MET A 141 -17.43 31.13 -7.07
N TYR A 142 -16.60 32.02 -6.48
CA TYR A 142 -17.05 33.23 -5.77
C TYR A 142 -16.31 34.52 -6.20
N GLN A 143 -15.94 34.64 -7.48
CA GLN A 143 -15.58 35.92 -8.09
C GLN A 143 -16.46 36.21 -9.32
#